data_AF-A0A9X2ZNY5-F1
#
_entry.id   AF-A0A9X2ZNY5-F1
#
_cell.length_a   1.000
_cell.length_b   1.000
_cell.length_c   1.000
_cell.angle_alpha   90.00
_cell.angle_beta   90.00
_cell.angle_gamma   90.00
#
_symmetry.space_group_name_H-M   'P 1'
#
loop_
_entity.id
_entity.type
_entity.pdbx_description
1 polymer ?
#
loop_
_entity_poly.entity_id
_entity_poly.type
_entity_poly.pdbx_seq_one_letter_code
_entity_poly.pdbx_strand_id
1 'polypeptide(L)'
;MSSSGTESPDSRGRLPSSGHLSSSLKRIKDAPVVHTDALRQQASDLGTDALDAPIVRQLVSSFLESSREAVPAVIEAVENNEWDDAAKAAHRIKGGAGHVGAEALAEAGRAIEHGIEEERFDRVRRVAKVLPKTLSNAESKLRETVGSLPK
;
A
#
# COMPACT_ATOMS: atom_id res chain seq x y z
N MET A 1 -38.48 9.91 -52.00
CA MET A 1 -38.56 10.91 -50.93
C MET A 1 -38.33 10.19 -49.61
N SER A 2 -37.31 10.64 -48.88
CA SER A 2 -37.05 10.41 -47.45
C SER A 2 -36.70 8.98 -47.00
N SER A 3 -35.82 8.70 -46.04
CA SER A 3 -34.63 9.32 -45.42
C SER A 3 -34.43 8.50 -44.14
N SER A 4 -33.18 8.08 -43.86
CA SER A 4 -32.63 7.77 -42.51
C SER A 4 -33.30 6.65 -41.68
N GLY A 5 -32.62 5.94 -40.79
CA GLY A 5 -31.29 6.12 -40.24
C GLY A 5 -30.88 4.87 -39.45
N THR A 6 -29.57 4.72 -39.35
CA THR A 6 -28.82 3.91 -38.39
C THR A 6 -29.30 4.10 -36.96
N GLU A 7 -29.26 3.05 -36.13
CA GLU A 7 -28.76 3.16 -34.75
C GLU A 7 -28.54 1.77 -34.13
N SER A 8 -27.25 1.42 -33.98
CA SER A 8 -26.75 0.33 -33.15
C SER A 8 -27.08 0.61 -31.67
N PRO A 9 -27.45 -0.38 -30.85
CA PRO A 9 -27.66 -0.14 -29.44
C PRO A 9 -26.32 0.01 -28.70
N ASP A 10 -25.92 1.26 -28.54
CA ASP A 10 -25.43 1.91 -27.33
C ASP A 10 -24.61 1.05 -26.34
N SER A 11 -23.30 1.25 -26.44
CA SER A 11 -22.28 1.02 -25.43
C SER A 11 -22.61 1.71 -24.10
N ARG A 12 -23.44 1.08 -23.26
CA ARG A 12 -23.63 1.57 -21.89
C ARG A 12 -22.44 1.19 -21.02
N GLY A 13 -21.53 2.15 -20.90
CA GLY A 13 -20.50 2.23 -19.88
C GLY A 13 -21.11 1.91 -18.51
N ARG A 14 -20.79 0.72 -18.00
CA ARG A 14 -21.05 0.34 -16.62
C ARG A 14 -20.11 1.19 -15.76
N LEU A 15 -20.62 2.28 -15.21
CA LEU A 15 -19.91 3.05 -14.19
C LEU A 15 -19.43 2.07 -13.11
N PRO A 16 -18.14 2.11 -12.70
CA PRO A 16 -17.66 1.27 -11.62
C PRO A 16 -18.44 1.59 -10.35
N SER A 17 -19.10 0.59 -9.78
CA SER A 17 -19.87 0.68 -8.54
C SER A 17 -19.02 1.32 -7.42
N SER A 18 -19.42 2.51 -7.00
CA SER A 18 -18.84 3.32 -5.90
C SER A 18 -18.55 2.51 -4.61
N GLY A 19 -19.32 1.44 -4.35
CA GLY A 19 -19.20 0.62 -3.15
C GLY A 19 -17.84 -0.06 -2.93
N HIS A 20 -17.20 -0.60 -3.99
CA HIS A 20 -15.92 -1.30 -3.83
C HIS A 20 -14.74 -0.32 -3.62
N LEU A 21 -14.82 0.88 -4.21
CA LEU A 21 -13.82 1.93 -4.06
C LEU A 21 -13.75 2.47 -2.63
N SER A 22 -14.92 2.74 -2.04
CA SER A 22 -15.03 3.16 -0.65
C SER A 22 -14.42 2.12 0.30
N SER A 23 -14.61 0.83 0.00
CA SER A 23 -14.16 -0.25 0.87
C SER A 23 -12.64 -0.29 1.11
N SER A 24 -11.80 -0.01 0.11
CA SER A 24 -10.34 -0.16 0.27
C SER A 24 -9.71 1.02 0.97
N LEU A 25 -10.13 2.24 0.63
CA LEU A 25 -9.70 3.44 1.35
C LEU A 25 -10.22 3.40 2.80
N LYS A 26 -11.42 2.86 3.02
CA LYS A 26 -11.93 2.60 4.37
C LYS A 26 -11.05 1.60 5.11
N ARG A 27 -10.70 0.46 4.51
CA ARG A 27 -9.79 -0.53 5.13
C ARG A 27 -8.43 0.07 5.47
N ILE A 28 -7.82 0.88 4.59
CA ILE A 28 -6.54 1.54 4.88
C ILE A 28 -6.68 2.52 6.06
N LYS A 29 -7.79 3.25 6.15
CA LYS A 29 -8.05 4.21 7.25
C LYS A 29 -8.35 3.51 8.58
N ASP A 30 -9.10 2.40 8.53
CA ASP A 30 -9.53 1.64 9.70
C ASP A 30 -8.45 0.65 10.16
N ALA A 31 -7.51 0.29 9.28
CA ALA A 31 -6.40 -0.58 9.60
C ALA A 31 -5.52 0.03 10.68
N PRO A 32 -5.06 -0.77 11.65
CA PRO A 32 -4.03 -0.33 12.58
C PRO A 32 -2.81 0.18 11.83
N VAL A 33 -2.23 1.26 12.31
CA VAL A 33 -1.03 1.83 11.68
C VAL A 33 0.14 0.85 11.78
N VAL A 34 0.28 0.19 12.94
CA VAL A 34 1.25 -0.88 13.21
C VAL A 34 0.63 -1.90 14.17
N HIS A 35 0.76 -3.19 13.87
CA HIS A 35 0.54 -4.30 14.79
C HIS A 35 1.85 -4.63 15.53
N THR A 36 1.92 -4.27 16.81
CA THR A 36 3.13 -4.51 17.61
C THR A 36 3.44 -6.00 17.79
N ASP A 37 2.44 -6.87 17.69
CA ASP A 37 2.62 -8.32 17.81
C ASP A 37 3.48 -8.90 16.68
N ALA A 38 3.42 -8.33 15.47
CA ALA A 38 4.31 -8.72 14.38
C ALA A 38 5.77 -8.46 14.75
N LEU A 39 6.07 -7.28 15.31
CA LEU A 39 7.43 -6.96 15.77
C LEU A 39 7.85 -7.83 16.96
N ARG A 40 6.93 -8.18 17.87
CA ARG A 40 7.22 -9.12 18.96
C ARG A 40 7.56 -10.51 18.43
N GLN A 41 6.82 -10.98 17.42
CA GLN A 41 7.12 -12.25 16.76
C GLN A 41 8.49 -12.20 16.08
N GLN A 42 8.78 -11.13 15.33
CA GLN A 42 10.10 -10.96 14.71
C GLN A 42 11.22 -10.90 15.74
N ALA A 43 11.03 -10.20 16.85
CA ALA A 43 12.00 -10.15 17.94
C ALA A 43 12.27 -11.57 18.49
N SER A 44 11.20 -12.33 18.78
CA SER A 44 11.30 -13.71 19.25
C SER A 44 12.05 -14.60 18.26
N ASP A 45 11.74 -14.49 16.96
CA ASP A 45 12.39 -15.26 15.90
C ASP A 45 13.88 -14.93 15.78
N LEU A 46 14.26 -13.70 16.15
CA LEU A 46 15.64 -13.21 16.20
C LEU A 46 16.33 -13.49 17.55
N GLY A 47 15.67 -14.21 18.47
CA GLY A 47 16.21 -14.62 19.76
C GLY A 47 16.20 -13.52 20.83
N THR A 48 15.28 -12.56 20.76
CA THR A 48 15.14 -11.49 21.75
C THR A 48 13.68 -11.14 22.06
N ASP A 49 13.36 -10.80 23.30
CA ASP A 49 12.02 -10.31 23.66
C ASP A 49 11.92 -8.77 23.64
N ALA A 50 13.05 -8.08 23.41
CA ALA A 50 13.15 -6.63 23.46
C ALA A 50 12.89 -6.00 22.09
N LEU A 51 11.81 -5.23 21.97
CA LEU A 51 11.47 -4.52 20.72
C LEU A 51 12.47 -3.42 20.35
N ASP A 52 13.22 -2.92 21.32
CA ASP A 52 14.24 -1.90 21.15
C ASP A 52 15.65 -2.51 20.94
N ALA A 53 15.74 -3.84 20.85
CA ALA A 53 16.98 -4.54 20.53
C ALA A 53 17.56 -4.05 19.19
N PRO A 54 18.90 -3.96 19.06
CA PRO A 54 19.56 -3.47 17.84
C PRO A 54 19.12 -4.20 16.57
N ILE A 55 18.91 -5.51 16.64
CA ILE A 55 18.50 -6.32 15.49
C ILE A 55 17.07 -6.00 15.02
N VAL A 56 16.15 -5.71 15.95
CA VAL A 56 14.77 -5.31 15.64
C VAL A 56 14.75 -3.90 15.04
N ARG A 57 15.56 -2.98 15.59
CA ARG A 57 15.73 -1.63 15.02
C ARG A 57 16.32 -1.67 13.63
N GLN A 58 17.28 -2.56 13.36
CA GLN A 58 17.86 -2.74 12.03
C GLN A 58 16.81 -3.24 11.03
N LEU A 59 16.00 -4.22 11.42
CA LEU A 59 14.89 -4.73 10.62
C LEU A 59 13.89 -3.61 10.26
N VAL A 60 13.51 -2.77 11.24
CA VAL A 60 12.65 -1.60 10.99
C VAL A 60 13.34 -0.57 10.09
N SER A 61 14.64 -0.30 10.28
CA SER A 61 15.38 0.65 9.44
C SER A 61 15.38 0.22 7.97
N SER A 62 15.74 -1.04 7.70
CA SER A 62 15.77 -1.58 6.34
C SER A 62 14.39 -1.57 5.67
N PHE A 63 13.32 -1.84 6.43
CA PHE A 63 11.96 -1.69 5.92
C PHE A 63 11.64 -0.25 5.53
N LEU A 64 12.00 0.73 6.38
CA LEU A 64 11.72 2.14 6.12
C LEU A 64 12.52 2.68 4.94
N GLU A 65 13.79 2.30 4.82
CA GLU A 65 14.63 2.63 3.66
C GLU A 65 14.01 2.10 2.36
N SER A 66 13.69 0.80 2.32
CA SER A 66 13.05 0.19 1.15
C SER A 66 11.70 0.84 0.83
N SER A 67 10.89 1.17 1.83
CA SER A 67 9.59 1.81 1.63
C SER A 67 9.69 3.26 1.14
N ARG A 68 10.74 3.99 1.56
CA ARG A 68 11.02 5.36 1.10
C ARG A 68 11.41 5.43 -0.37
N GLU A 69 11.96 4.33 -0.91
CA GLU A 69 12.21 4.18 -2.35
C GLU A 69 10.98 3.66 -3.10
N ALA A 70 10.28 2.68 -2.53
CA ALA A 70 9.17 2.03 -3.22
C ALA A 70 7.91 2.91 -3.34
N VAL A 71 7.60 3.75 -2.33
CA VAL A 71 6.44 4.66 -2.38
C VAL A 71 6.52 5.66 -3.54
N PRO A 72 7.60 6.43 -3.74
CA PRO A 72 7.69 7.32 -4.89
C PRO A 72 7.68 6.55 -6.21
N ALA A 73 8.30 5.36 -6.28
CA ALA A 73 8.26 4.51 -7.48
C ALA A 73 6.83 4.08 -7.85
N VAL A 74 5.96 3.75 -6.87
CA VAL A 74 4.54 3.50 -7.14
C VAL A 74 3.86 4.75 -7.70
N ILE A 75 4.11 5.91 -7.10
CA ILE A 75 3.45 7.16 -7.50
C ILE A 75 3.81 7.53 -8.93
N GLU A 76 5.11 7.52 -9.26
CA GLU A 76 5.63 7.79 -10.59
C GLU A 76 5.07 6.82 -11.64
N ALA A 77 5.17 5.51 -11.38
CA ALA A 77 4.64 4.51 -12.30
C ALA A 77 3.12 4.67 -12.53
N VAL A 78 2.36 4.98 -11.47
CA VAL A 78 0.93 5.26 -11.58
C VAL A 78 0.66 6.53 -12.41
N GLU A 79 1.44 7.59 -12.22
CA GLU A 79 1.32 8.83 -13.02
C GLU A 79 1.58 8.57 -14.51
N ASN A 80 2.55 7.70 -14.82
CA ASN A 80 2.93 7.34 -16.19
C ASN A 80 2.08 6.20 -16.82
N ASN A 81 1.14 5.60 -16.08
CA ASN A 81 0.38 4.40 -16.48
C ASN A 81 1.24 3.13 -16.64
N GLU A 82 2.37 3.04 -15.96
CA GLU A 82 3.29 1.90 -15.94
C GLU A 82 2.82 0.87 -14.90
N TRP A 83 1.71 0.19 -15.19
CA TRP A 83 1.00 -0.64 -14.21
C TRP A 83 1.81 -1.83 -13.69
N ASP A 84 2.63 -2.46 -14.53
CA ASP A 84 3.49 -3.56 -14.10
C ASP A 84 4.54 -3.10 -13.09
N ASP A 85 5.10 -1.90 -13.27
CA ASP A 85 6.10 -1.35 -12.36
C ASP A 85 5.46 -0.84 -11.07
N ALA A 86 4.26 -0.26 -11.16
CA ALA A 86 3.44 0.05 -10.00
C ALA A 86 3.13 -1.21 -9.17
N ALA A 87 2.79 -2.34 -9.82
CA ALA A 87 2.53 -3.60 -9.14
C ALA A 87 3.78 -4.15 -8.44
N LYS A 88 4.94 -4.16 -9.11
CA LYS A 88 6.21 -4.61 -8.51
C LYS A 88 6.60 -3.75 -7.30
N ALA A 89 6.46 -2.43 -7.39
CA ALA A 89 6.77 -1.54 -6.29
C ALA A 89 5.77 -1.71 -5.11
N ALA A 90 4.47 -1.85 -5.41
CA ALA A 90 3.44 -2.14 -4.40
C ALA A 90 3.66 -3.49 -3.70
N HIS A 91 4.14 -4.50 -4.43
CA HIS A 91 4.51 -5.81 -3.87
C HIS A 91 5.60 -5.70 -2.81
N ARG A 92 6.66 -4.91 -3.09
CA ARG A 92 7.75 -4.68 -2.14
C ARG A 92 7.24 -4.01 -0.86
N ILE A 93 6.39 -2.98 -1.01
CA ILE A 93 5.75 -2.30 0.12
C ILE A 93 4.96 -3.31 0.96
N LYS A 94 4.09 -4.10 0.32
CA LYS A 94 3.24 -5.09 0.98
C LYS A 94 4.05 -6.12 1.78
N GLY A 95 5.09 -6.70 1.14
CA GLY A 95 5.93 -7.71 1.77
C GLY A 95 6.67 -7.18 2.99
N GLY A 96 7.37 -6.04 2.83
CA GLY A 96 8.09 -5.41 3.94
C GLY A 96 7.16 -4.98 5.08
N ALA A 97 6.01 -4.37 4.73
CA ALA A 97 5.03 -3.92 5.71
C ALA A 97 4.44 -5.07 6.51
N GLY A 98 4.19 -6.21 5.88
CA GLY A 98 3.73 -7.42 6.57
C GLY A 98 4.72 -7.93 7.62
N HIS A 99 6.03 -7.90 7.32
CA HIS A 99 7.06 -8.35 8.26
C HIS A 99 7.16 -7.47 9.52
N VAL A 100 6.97 -6.16 9.40
CA VAL A 100 7.06 -5.23 10.54
C VAL A 100 5.69 -4.89 11.16
N GLY A 101 4.61 -5.48 10.65
CA GLY A 101 3.24 -5.23 11.08
C GLY A 101 2.67 -3.87 10.68
N ALA A 102 3.24 -3.16 9.69
CA ALA A 102 2.71 -1.88 9.20
C ALA A 102 1.43 -2.09 8.35
N GLU A 103 0.35 -2.53 8.99
CA GLU A 103 -0.84 -3.07 8.34
C GLU A 103 -1.52 -2.11 7.36
N ALA A 104 -1.68 -0.84 7.74
CA ALA A 104 -2.25 0.17 6.83
C ALA A 104 -1.45 0.30 5.53
N LEU A 105 -0.13 0.12 5.57
CA LEU A 105 0.74 0.16 4.41
C LEU A 105 0.68 -1.16 3.62
N ALA A 106 0.60 -2.29 4.31
CA ALA A 106 0.39 -3.61 3.69
C ALA A 106 -0.93 -3.67 2.92
N GLU A 107 -2.01 -3.14 3.51
CA GLU A 107 -3.32 -3.05 2.86
C GLU A 107 -3.32 -2.08 1.68
N ALA A 108 -2.56 -0.99 1.75
CA ALA A 108 -2.40 -0.08 0.61
C ALA A 108 -1.69 -0.78 -0.56
N GLY A 109 -0.60 -1.51 -0.30
CA GLY A 109 0.10 -2.31 -1.33
C GLY A 109 -0.81 -3.37 -1.95
N ARG A 110 -1.54 -4.12 -1.12
CA ARG A 110 -2.53 -5.12 -1.56
C ARG A 110 -3.64 -4.49 -2.41
N ALA A 111 -4.16 -3.33 -2.01
CA ALA A 111 -5.21 -2.64 -2.73
C ALA A 111 -4.74 -2.12 -4.10
N ILE A 112 -3.46 -1.77 -4.24
CA ILE A 112 -2.86 -1.39 -5.52
C ILE A 112 -2.71 -2.62 -6.44
N GLU A 113 -2.07 -3.69 -5.97
CA GLU A 113 -1.90 -4.93 -6.76
C GLU A 113 -3.24 -5.43 -7.30
N HIS A 114 -4.23 -5.56 -6.41
CA HIS A 114 -5.55 -6.04 -6.81
C HIS A 114 -6.29 -5.04 -7.71
N GLY A 115 -6.10 -3.73 -7.48
CA GLY A 115 -6.66 -2.70 -8.35
C GLY A 115 -6.07 -2.74 -9.77
N ILE A 116 -4.82 -3.14 -9.92
CA ILE A 116 -4.15 -3.32 -11.22
C ILE A 116 -4.67 -4.60 -11.90
N GLU A 117 -4.74 -5.71 -11.18
CA GLU A 117 -5.27 -7.00 -11.66
C GLU A 117 -6.72 -6.87 -12.18
N GLU A 118 -7.55 -6.09 -11.50
CA GLU A 118 -8.94 -5.82 -11.89
C GLU A 118 -9.10 -4.67 -12.91
N GLU A 119 -8.00 -4.10 -13.42
CA GLU A 119 -7.97 -2.92 -14.31
C GLU A 119 -8.73 -1.70 -13.75
N ARG A 120 -8.80 -1.57 -12.42
CA ARG A 120 -9.44 -0.47 -11.70
C ARG A 120 -8.45 0.68 -11.47
N PHE A 121 -7.86 1.22 -12.52
CA PHE A 121 -6.78 2.21 -12.42
C PHE A 121 -7.15 3.49 -11.65
N ASP A 122 -8.40 3.95 -11.71
CA ASP A 122 -8.87 5.07 -10.87
C ASP A 122 -8.75 4.77 -9.37
N ARG A 123 -8.95 3.51 -8.97
CA ARG A 123 -8.79 3.07 -7.57
C ARG A 123 -7.32 3.09 -7.18
N VAL A 124 -6.46 2.55 -8.04
CA VAL A 124 -5.01 2.53 -7.87
C VAL A 124 -4.49 3.95 -7.66
N ARG A 125 -4.88 4.89 -8.54
CA ARG A 125 -4.55 6.31 -8.44
C ARG A 125 -4.96 6.94 -7.11
N ARG A 126 -6.12 6.60 -6.57
CA ARG A 126 -6.57 7.10 -5.26
C ARG A 126 -5.80 6.50 -4.09
N VAL A 127 -5.46 5.21 -4.15
CA VAL A 127 -4.66 4.57 -3.10
C VAL A 127 -3.22 5.09 -3.12
N ALA A 128 -2.62 5.27 -4.31
CA ALA A 128 -1.29 5.84 -4.46
C ALA A 128 -1.17 7.23 -3.81
N LYS A 129 -2.21 8.08 -3.92
CA LYS A 129 -2.25 9.41 -3.28
C LYS A 129 -2.16 9.39 -1.76
N VAL A 130 -2.56 8.30 -1.09
CA VAL A 130 -2.50 8.21 0.37
C VAL A 130 -1.21 7.56 0.88
N LEU A 131 -0.44 6.87 0.02
CA LEU A 131 0.78 6.16 0.41
C LEU A 131 1.80 7.03 1.18
N PRO A 132 2.12 8.28 0.77
CA PRO A 132 3.10 9.09 1.50
C PRO A 132 2.68 9.34 2.95
N LYS A 133 1.38 9.62 3.16
CA LYS A 133 0.86 9.85 4.50
C LYS A 133 0.80 8.56 5.32
N THR A 134 0.41 7.45 4.70
CA THR A 134 0.41 6.13 5.34
C THR A 134 1.83 5.73 5.78
N LEU A 135 2.85 5.92 4.93
CA LEU A 135 4.24 5.65 5.27
C LEU A 135 4.73 6.54 6.43
N SER A 136 4.45 7.84 6.38
CA SER A 136 4.82 8.77 7.46
C SER A 136 4.20 8.38 8.82
N ASN A 137 2.94 7.93 8.82
CA ASN A 137 2.28 7.46 10.03
C ASN A 137 2.91 6.14 10.54
N ALA A 138 3.17 5.19 9.64
CA ALA A 138 3.82 3.92 9.98
C ALA A 138 5.22 4.15 10.57
N GLU A 139 6.03 5.01 9.93
CA GLU A 139 7.36 5.38 10.43
C GLU A 139 7.29 5.97 11.84
N SER A 140 6.37 6.91 12.07
CA SER A 140 6.21 7.55 13.38
C SER A 140 5.88 6.51 14.46
N LYS A 141 4.95 5.59 14.17
CA LYS A 141 4.55 4.56 15.13
C LYS A 141 5.62 3.49 15.36
N LEU A 142 6.34 3.11 14.31
CA LEU A 142 7.46 2.17 14.41
C LEU A 142 8.57 2.76 15.29
N ARG A 143 8.96 4.03 15.08
CA ARG A 143 9.95 4.73 15.91
C ARG A 143 9.51 4.88 17.37
N GLU A 144 8.23 5.14 17.61
CA GLU A 144 7.67 5.15 18.98
C GLU A 144 7.82 3.76 19.65
N THR A 145 7.69 2.69 18.87
CA THR A 145 7.71 1.31 19.36
C THR A 145 9.13 0.78 19.62
N VAL A 146 10.05 1.00 18.68
CA VAL A 146 11.42 0.44 18.76
C VAL A 146 12.46 1.44 19.26
N GLY A 147 12.08 2.71 19.40
CA GLY A 147 12.99 3.80 19.78
C GLY A 147 13.84 4.31 18.61
N SER A 148 14.99 4.90 18.95
CA SER A 148 15.91 5.49 17.95
C SER A 148 16.48 4.44 17.01
N LEU A 149 16.22 4.63 15.71
CA LEU A 149 16.78 3.80 14.65
C LEU A 149 18.29 4.06 14.47
N PRO A 150 19.05 3.06 13.99
CA PRO A 150 20.44 3.25 13.60
C PRO A 150 20.58 4.33 12.52
N LYS A 151 21.77 4.92 12.44
CA LYS A 151 22.12 5.90 11.40
C LYS A 151 22.54 5.21 10.12
#